data_AF-A0AAD4QM96-F1
#
_entry.id   AF-A0AAD4QM96-F1
#
_cell.length_a   1.000
_cell.length_b   1.000
_cell.length_c   1.000
_cell.angle_alpha   90.00
_cell.angle_beta   90.00
_cell.angle_gamma   90.00
#
_symmetry.space_group_name_H-M   'P 1'
#
loop_
_entity.id
_entity.type
_entity.pdbx_description
1 polymer ?
#
loop_
_entity_poly.entity_id
_entity_poly.type
_entity_poly.pdbx_seq_one_letter_code
_entity_poly.pdbx_strand_id
1 'polypeptide(L)'
;ALAPSLGFTAGKNPTNTGDCDGAVNGANGQPIKVPCSCPPDQATFNQHLIGDVLAGHAVNNPSVKVSFPLDNTVQSQLARVNTALVTLQNLFGSGKGCPAVSTTLSAQQAALLKRL
;
A
#
# COMPACT_ATOMS: atom_id res chain seq x y z
N ALA A 1 7.42 -10.87 -8.21
CA ALA A 1 6.90 -9.78 -9.07
C ALA A 1 7.61 -8.47 -8.71
N LEU A 2 7.79 -7.55 -9.66
CA LEU A 2 8.40 -6.23 -9.39
C LEU A 2 7.46 -5.31 -8.61
N ALA A 3 6.16 -5.32 -8.93
CA ALA A 3 5.13 -4.66 -8.13
C ALA A 3 4.80 -5.50 -6.89
N PRO A 4 4.83 -4.91 -5.68
CA PRO A 4 4.40 -5.60 -4.45
C PRO A 4 2.92 -6.01 -4.51
N SER A 5 2.60 -7.21 -4.04
CA SER A 5 1.21 -7.65 -3.85
C SER A 5 0.60 -6.92 -2.66
N LEU A 6 -0.67 -6.54 -2.75
CA LEU A 6 -1.41 -5.96 -1.62
C LEU A 6 -1.66 -6.98 -0.51
N GLY A 7 -1.69 -8.27 -0.86
CA GLY A 7 -1.81 -9.38 0.09
C GLY A 7 -3.08 -9.40 0.95
N PHE A 8 -4.10 -8.63 0.58
CA PHE A 8 -5.39 -8.55 1.26
C PHE A 8 -6.48 -8.11 0.27
N THR A 9 -7.75 -8.32 0.60
CA THR A 9 -8.90 -7.90 -0.22
C THR A 9 -9.94 -7.18 0.62
N ALA A 10 -10.66 -6.25 -0.01
CA ALA A 10 -11.61 -5.37 0.66
C ALA A 10 -12.85 -6.10 1.18
N GLY A 11 -13.68 -5.39 1.94
CA GLY A 11 -15.01 -5.86 2.33
C GLY A 11 -15.04 -6.97 3.39
N LYS A 12 -13.97 -7.17 4.17
CA LYS A 12 -13.94 -8.20 5.21
C LYS A 12 -14.77 -7.78 6.42
N ASN A 13 -15.70 -8.64 6.84
CA ASN A 13 -16.50 -8.49 8.06
C ASN A 13 -17.06 -7.06 8.25
N PRO A 14 -17.96 -6.60 7.36
CA PRO A 14 -18.49 -5.24 7.41
C PRO A 14 -19.24 -4.99 8.73
N THR A 15 -19.02 -3.79 9.29
CA THR A 15 -19.68 -3.32 10.52
C THR A 15 -21.06 -2.70 10.28
N ASN A 16 -21.47 -2.54 9.01
CA ASN A 16 -22.63 -1.76 8.55
C ASN A 16 -22.55 -0.25 8.79
N THR A 17 -21.39 0.29 9.19
CA THR A 17 -21.15 1.76 9.32
C THR A 17 -20.14 2.29 8.30
N GLY A 18 -19.73 1.46 7.33
CA GLY A 18 -18.73 1.81 6.30
C GLY A 18 -17.32 1.25 6.56
N ASP A 19 -17.10 0.65 7.73
CA ASP A 19 -15.81 0.07 8.13
C ASP A 19 -15.80 -1.46 8.06
N CYS A 20 -14.65 -2.00 7.66
CA CYS A 20 -14.36 -3.42 7.51
C CYS A 20 -13.03 -3.77 8.20
N ASP A 21 -12.76 -5.05 8.39
CA ASP A 21 -11.49 -5.53 8.93
C ASP A 21 -10.34 -5.27 7.95
N GLY A 22 -9.27 -4.66 8.44
CA GLY A 22 -8.00 -4.52 7.73
C GLY A 22 -7.12 -5.78 7.81
N ALA A 23 -5.96 -5.71 7.17
CA ALA A 23 -5.00 -6.80 7.07
C ALA A 23 -4.10 -6.96 8.31
N VAL A 24 -4.13 -5.99 9.23
CA VAL A 24 -3.23 -5.92 10.39
C VAL A 24 -4.05 -5.84 11.67
N ASN A 25 -3.69 -6.65 12.66
CA ASN A 25 -4.28 -6.58 13.99
C ASN A 25 -3.67 -5.43 14.82
N GLY A 26 -4.51 -4.75 15.58
CA GLY A 26 -4.10 -3.76 16.56
C GLY A 26 -3.60 -4.38 17.86
N ALA A 27 -3.26 -3.53 18.84
CA ALA A 27 -2.74 -3.96 20.14
C ALA A 27 -3.70 -4.86 20.94
N ASN A 28 -5.00 -4.79 20.66
CA ASN A 28 -6.04 -5.62 21.27
C ASN A 28 -6.19 -7.00 20.58
N GLY A 29 -5.34 -7.33 19.61
CA GLY A 29 -5.41 -8.58 18.85
C GLY A 29 -6.52 -8.64 17.80
N GLN A 30 -7.30 -7.57 17.63
CA GLN A 30 -8.37 -7.49 16.63
C GLN A 30 -7.90 -6.76 15.38
N PRO A 31 -8.44 -7.06 14.18
CA PRO A 31 -8.13 -6.31 12.96
C PRO A 31 -8.39 -4.81 13.13
N ILE A 32 -7.45 -3.98 12.69
CA ILE A 32 -7.63 -2.54 12.61
C ILE A 32 -8.69 -2.27 11.55
N LYS A 33 -9.70 -1.47 11.90
CA LYS A 33 -10.78 -1.11 10.98
C LYS A 33 -10.28 -0.17 9.87
N VAL A 34 -10.75 -0.42 8.65
CA VAL A 34 -10.44 0.35 7.44
C VAL A 34 -11.73 0.59 6.65
N PRO A 35 -11.79 1.59 5.75
CA PRO A 35 -12.93 1.74 4.86
C PRO A 35 -13.19 0.45 4.08
N CYS A 36 -14.45 0.04 3.92
CA CYS A 36 -14.78 -1.22 3.25
C CYS A 36 -14.35 -1.31 1.78
N SER A 37 -14.05 -0.17 1.14
CA SER A 37 -13.47 -0.11 -0.21
C SER A 37 -11.96 -0.35 -0.24
N CYS A 38 -11.30 -0.51 0.91
CA CYS A 38 -9.86 -0.68 1.02
C CYS A 38 -9.47 -2.13 1.34
N PRO A 39 -8.39 -2.64 0.72
CA PRO A 39 -7.59 -2.00 -0.34
C PRO A 39 -8.32 -2.01 -1.70
N PRO A 40 -7.90 -1.21 -2.69
CA PRO A 40 -8.35 -1.41 -4.07
C PRO A 40 -7.97 -2.83 -4.55
N ASP A 41 -8.58 -3.28 -5.66
CA ASP A 41 -8.09 -4.49 -6.31
C ASP A 41 -6.67 -4.28 -6.87
N GLN A 42 -5.97 -5.40 -7.09
CA GLN A 42 -4.57 -5.38 -7.51
C GLN A 42 -4.38 -4.71 -8.87
N ALA A 43 -5.34 -4.82 -9.79
CA ALA A 43 -5.21 -4.23 -11.13
C ALA A 43 -5.34 -2.71 -11.06
N THR A 44 -6.35 -2.20 -10.34
CA THR A 44 -6.50 -0.77 -10.07
C THR A 44 -5.26 -0.20 -9.39
N PHE A 45 -4.77 -0.85 -8.33
CA PHE A 45 -3.53 -0.42 -7.65
C PHE A 45 -2.32 -0.39 -8.59
N ASN A 46 -2.13 -1.42 -9.41
CA ASN A 46 -1.01 -1.47 -10.36
C ASN A 46 -1.07 -0.33 -11.37
N GLN A 47 -2.26 0.07 -11.80
CA GLN A 47 -2.45 1.18 -12.73
C GLN A 47 -1.95 2.50 -12.13
N HIS A 48 -2.32 2.79 -10.88
CA HIS A 48 -1.82 3.95 -10.14
C HIS A 48 -0.31 3.87 -9.89
N LEU A 49 0.19 2.70 -9.49
CA LEU A 49 1.62 2.49 -9.24
C LEU A 49 2.45 2.76 -10.49
N ILE A 50 2.02 2.27 -11.65
CA ILE A 50 2.70 2.53 -12.93
C ILE A 50 2.69 4.04 -13.24
N GLY A 51 1.56 4.71 -13.02
CA GLY A 51 1.46 6.17 -13.19
C GLY A 51 2.47 6.93 -12.34
N ASP A 52 2.55 6.61 -11.05
CA ASP A 52 3.48 7.24 -10.11
C ASP A 52 4.94 6.99 -10.49
N VAL A 53 5.26 5.75 -10.89
CA VAL A 53 6.62 5.37 -11.32
C VAL A 53 7.03 6.12 -12.58
N LEU A 54 6.16 6.21 -13.59
CA LEU A 54 6.44 6.94 -14.82
C LEU A 54 6.58 8.45 -14.58
N ALA A 55 5.83 9.00 -13.63
CA ALA A 55 5.91 10.42 -13.24
C ALA A 55 7.12 10.73 -12.33
N GLY A 56 7.70 9.73 -11.67
CA GLY A 56 8.73 9.90 -10.64
C GLY A 56 8.22 10.56 -9.34
N HIS A 57 6.90 10.64 -9.17
CA HIS A 57 6.22 11.18 -7.99
C HIS A 57 4.80 10.62 -7.90
N ALA A 58 4.16 10.73 -6.74
CA ALA A 58 2.74 10.38 -6.59
C ALA A 58 1.89 11.35 -7.44
N VAL A 59 1.20 10.86 -8.48
CA VAL A 59 0.49 11.71 -9.46
C VAL A 59 -0.53 12.63 -8.78
N ASN A 60 -1.24 12.13 -7.76
CA ASN A 60 -2.23 12.92 -7.01
C ASN A 60 -1.65 13.61 -5.76
N ASN A 61 -0.34 13.50 -5.54
CA ASN A 61 0.41 14.26 -4.53
C ASN A 61 1.85 14.57 -5.01
N PRO A 62 2.02 15.49 -5.97
CA PRO A 62 3.30 15.65 -6.66
C PRO A 62 4.50 16.09 -5.81
N SER A 63 4.23 16.55 -4.58
CA SER A 63 5.26 16.87 -3.59
C SER A 63 6.01 15.62 -3.09
N VAL A 64 5.38 14.45 -3.16
CA VAL A 64 5.97 13.18 -2.71
C VAL A 64 6.65 12.48 -3.89
N LYS A 65 7.98 12.45 -3.86
CA LYS A 65 8.78 11.73 -4.86
C LYS A 65 8.74 10.23 -4.61
N VAL A 66 8.79 9.45 -5.69
CA VAL A 66 8.87 7.99 -5.62
C VAL A 66 10.11 7.49 -6.37
N SER A 67 10.57 6.30 -6.02
CA SER A 67 11.72 5.65 -6.66
C SER A 67 11.41 4.16 -6.87
N PHE A 68 11.70 3.67 -8.07
CA PHE A 68 11.40 2.29 -8.45
C PHE A 68 12.59 1.64 -9.16
N PRO A 69 13.70 1.38 -8.43
CA PRO A 69 14.85 0.68 -8.98
C PRO A 69 14.47 -0.76 -9.38
N LEU A 70 15.15 -1.31 -10.39
CA LEU A 70 14.82 -2.62 -10.98
C LEU A 70 15.77 -3.74 -10.58
N ASP A 71 16.87 -3.43 -9.89
CA ASP A 71 17.78 -4.43 -9.34
C ASP A 71 17.17 -5.14 -8.11
N ASN A 72 17.85 -6.19 -7.67
CA ASN A 72 17.33 -7.12 -6.67
C ASN A 72 17.92 -6.92 -5.27
N THR A 73 18.63 -5.81 -5.01
CA THR A 73 19.11 -5.50 -3.66
C THR A 73 17.94 -5.29 -2.68
N VAL A 74 18.19 -5.52 -1.39
CA VAL A 74 17.18 -5.32 -0.33
C VAL A 74 16.74 -3.84 -0.29
N GLN A 75 17.67 -2.93 -0.52
CA GLN A 75 17.43 -1.48 -0.62
C GLN A 75 16.47 -1.16 -1.77
N SER A 76 16.66 -1.77 -2.94
CA SER A 76 15.77 -1.57 -4.07
C SER A 76 14.40 -2.20 -3.87
N GLN A 77 14.32 -3.37 -3.23
CA GLN A 77 13.06 -3.96 -2.81
C GLN A 77 12.32 -3.03 -1.83
N LEU A 78 13.02 -2.45 -0.86
CA LEU A 78 12.47 -1.51 0.11
C LEU A 78 11.95 -0.24 -0.58
N ALA A 79 12.69 0.31 -1.54
CA ALA A 79 12.25 1.46 -2.33
C ALA A 79 10.95 1.17 -3.10
N ARG A 80 10.82 -0.03 -3.70
CA ARG A 80 9.58 -0.44 -4.38
C ARG A 80 8.40 -0.59 -3.42
N VAL A 81 8.60 -1.13 -2.22
CA VAL A 81 7.56 -1.22 -1.19
C VAL A 81 7.17 0.17 -0.66
N ASN A 82 8.13 1.08 -0.48
CA ASN A 82 7.86 2.46 -0.10
C ASN A 82 7.02 3.18 -1.16
N THR A 83 7.38 3.04 -2.42
CA THR A 83 6.60 3.58 -3.55
C THR A 83 5.20 3.00 -3.57
N ALA A 84 5.04 1.68 -3.35
CA ALA A 84 3.73 1.05 -3.24
C ALA A 84 2.87 1.62 -2.09
N LEU A 85 3.47 1.87 -0.92
CA LEU A 85 2.79 2.50 0.21
C LEU A 85 2.37 3.94 -0.10
N VAL A 86 3.24 4.72 -0.75
CA VAL A 86 2.95 6.10 -1.19
C VAL A 86 1.78 6.10 -2.18
N THR A 87 1.81 5.24 -3.20
CA THR A 87 0.72 5.09 -4.17
C THR A 87 -0.60 4.77 -3.46
N LEU A 88 -0.61 3.77 -2.58
CA LEU A 88 -1.80 3.33 -1.84
C LEU A 88 -2.44 4.48 -1.05
N GLN A 89 -1.62 5.31 -0.40
CA GLN A 89 -2.08 6.41 0.45
C GLN A 89 -2.50 7.66 -0.33
N ASN A 90 -2.14 7.75 -1.61
CA ASN A 90 -2.40 8.93 -2.46
C ASN A 90 -3.23 8.61 -3.71
N LEU A 91 -4.05 7.54 -3.68
CA LEU A 91 -4.86 7.11 -4.84
C LEU A 91 -5.79 8.20 -5.40
N PHE A 92 -6.32 9.08 -4.54
CA PHE A 92 -7.35 10.07 -4.89
C PHE A 92 -7.00 11.49 -4.40
N GLY A 93 -5.74 11.75 -4.07
CA GLY A 93 -5.25 13.04 -3.56
C GLY A 93 -4.24 12.88 -2.43
N SER A 94 -3.68 14.00 -1.97
CA SER A 94 -2.72 14.02 -0.85
C SER A 94 -3.29 13.37 0.42
N GLY A 95 -2.77 12.20 0.79
CA GLY A 95 -3.25 11.40 1.93
C GLY A 95 -4.68 10.87 1.78
N LYS A 96 -5.26 10.95 0.57
CA LYS A 96 -6.60 10.48 0.25
C LYS A 96 -6.49 9.16 -0.52
N GLY A 97 -6.31 8.08 0.22
CA GLY A 97 -6.19 6.73 -0.33
C GLY A 97 -6.53 5.70 0.73
N CYS A 98 -6.01 4.49 0.57
CA CYS A 98 -6.20 3.44 1.54
C CYS A 98 -5.11 3.45 2.61
N PRO A 99 -5.45 3.21 3.90
CA PRO A 99 -4.46 3.14 4.95
C PRO A 99 -3.57 1.90 4.75
N ALA A 100 -2.29 1.98 5.11
CA ALA A 100 -1.34 0.87 4.91
C ALA A 100 -1.80 -0.45 5.56
N VAL A 101 -2.52 -0.35 6.68
CA VAL A 101 -3.11 -1.48 7.41
C VAL A 101 -4.23 -2.20 6.63
N SER A 102 -4.70 -1.68 5.50
CA SER A 102 -5.58 -2.43 4.58
C SER A 102 -4.82 -3.42 3.70
N THR A 103 -3.49 -3.54 3.85
CA THR A 103 -2.62 -4.38 3.03
C THR A 103 -1.54 -5.04 3.89
N THR A 104 -0.75 -5.93 3.30
CA THR A 104 0.44 -6.50 3.95
C THR A 104 1.73 -5.76 3.60
N LEU A 105 1.67 -4.61 2.91
CA LEU A 105 2.86 -3.87 2.47
C LEU A 105 3.78 -3.47 3.62
N SER A 106 3.23 -3.01 4.75
CA SER A 106 4.03 -2.69 5.95
C SER A 106 4.75 -3.92 6.51
N ALA A 107 4.11 -5.10 6.45
CA ALA A 107 4.73 -6.34 6.89
C ALA A 107 5.84 -6.79 5.93
N GLN A 108 5.64 -6.61 4.62
CA GLN A 108 6.68 -6.84 3.61
C GLN A 108 7.88 -5.92 3.82
N GLN A 109 7.64 -4.63 4.10
CA GLN A 109 8.67 -3.65 4.43
C GLN A 109 9.48 -4.08 5.65
N ALA A 110 8.81 -4.45 6.74
CA ALA A 110 9.45 -4.91 7.96
C ALA A 110 10.27 -6.20 7.75
N ALA A 111 9.78 -7.12 6.92
CA ALA A 111 10.52 -8.34 6.57
C ALA A 111 11.80 -8.03 5.77
N LEU A 112 11.77 -7.03 4.88
CA LEU A 112 12.96 -6.56 4.15
C LEU A 112 13.98 -5.90 5.07
N LEU A 113 13.51 -5.07 6.02
CA LEU A 113 14.39 -4.40 6.98
C LEU A 113 15.16 -5.39 7.88
N LYS A 114 14.60 -6.57 8.15
CA LYS A 114 15.29 -7.65 8.89
C LYS A 114 16.40 -8.34 8.09
N ARG A 115 16.54 -8.03 6.79
CA ARG A 115 17.53 -8.61 5.87
C ARG A 115 18.68 -7.65 5.55
N LEU A 116 18.67 -6.45 6.13
CA LEU A 116 19.78 -5.50 6.10
C LEU A 116 20.74 -5.81 7.25
#